data_AF-A0A920P630-F1
#
_entry.id   AF-A0A920P630-F1
#
_cell.length_a   1.000
_cell.length_b   1.000
_cell.length_c   1.000
_cell.angle_alpha   90.00
_cell.angle_beta   90.00
_cell.angle_gamma   90.00
#
_symmetry.space_group_name_H-M   'P 1'
#
loop_
_entity.id
_entity.type
_entity.pdbx_description
1 polymer ?
#
loop_
_entity_poly.entity_id
_entity_poly.type
_entity_poly.pdbx_seq_one_letter_code
_entity_poly.pdbx_strand_id
1 'polypeptide(L)' 'MLVEELKAQPKSLGFSRVGITGVSSSAHIDFYQSWIDAGMQGEMQYPAREESVRRRSDIEQTLPGAVL' A
#
# COMPACT_ATOMS: atom_id res chain seq x y z
N MET A 1 12.20 -19.27 -11.18
CA MET A 1 13.43 -19.15 -10.39
C MET A 1 13.48 -17.82 -9.63
N LEU A 2 13.44 -16.66 -10.31
CA LEU A 2 13.48 -15.34 -9.65
C LEU A 2 12.48 -15.14 -8.49
N VAL A 3 11.20 -15.47 -8.68
CA VAL A 3 10.18 -15.32 -7.63
C VAL A 3 10.50 -16.15 -6.38
N GLU A 4 11.05 -17.35 -6.55
CA GLU A 4 11.40 -18.22 -5.43
C GLU A 4 12.65 -17.71 -4.69
N GLU A 5 13.64 -17.20 -5.42
CA GLU A 5 14.82 -16.56 -4.84
C GLU A 5 14.46 -15.31 -4.03
N LEU A 6 13.61 -14.43 -4.59
CA LEU A 6 13.10 -13.24 -3.89
C LEU A 6 12.32 -13.60 -2.62
N LYS A 7 11.62 -14.74 -2.62
CA LYS A 7 10.89 -15.23 -1.43
C LYS A 7 11.81 -15.91 -0.41
N ALA A 8 12.97 -16.42 -0.81
CA ALA A 8 13.89 -17.14 0.08
C ALA A 8 14.59 -16.19 1.08
N GLN A 9 15.01 -15.01 0.63
CA GLN A 9 15.75 -14.07 1.48
C GLN A 9 14.92 -13.59 2.70
N PRO A 10 13.67 -13.10 2.56
CA PRO A 10 12.86 -12.72 3.72
C PRO A 10 12.62 -13.89 4.67
N LYS A 11 12.38 -15.11 4.15
CA LYS A 11 12.22 -16.29 5.01
C LYS A 11 13.46 -16.55 5.85
N SER A 12 14.66 -16.41 5.28
CA SER A 12 15.93 -16.56 6.03
C SER A 12 16.14 -15.47 7.09
N LEU A 13 15.55 -14.28 6.90
CA LEU A 13 15.56 -13.18 7.87
C LEU A 13 14.50 -13.33 8.98
N GLY A 14 13.71 -14.41 8.96
CA GLY A 14 12.69 -14.70 9.96
C GLY A 14 11.28 -14.20 9.63
N PHE A 15 11.04 -13.66 8.42
CA PHE A 15 9.69 -13.29 7.99
C PHE A 15 8.83 -14.54 7.78
N SER A 16 7.69 -14.63 8.48
CA SER A 16 6.80 -15.81 8.41
C SER A 16 6.00 -15.91 7.11
N ARG A 17 5.83 -14.80 6.38
CA ARG A 17 5.09 -14.73 5.11
C ARG A 17 5.74 -13.75 4.15
N VAL A 18 5.66 -14.07 2.86
CA VAL A 18 6.13 -13.21 1.76
C VAL A 18 5.18 -13.35 0.58
N GLY A 19 4.76 -12.22 0.03
CA GLY A 19 3.89 -12.13 -1.15
C GLY A 19 4.51 -11.18 -2.17
N ILE A 20 4.15 -11.38 -3.45
CA ILE A 20 4.52 -10.48 -4.55
C ILE A 20 3.22 -10.15 -5.27
N THR A 21 3.00 -8.87 -5.56
CA THR A 21 1.85 -8.37 -6.31
C THR A 21 2.33 -7.39 -7.37
N GLY A 22 1.55 -7.25 -8.44
CA GLY A 22 1.78 -6.21 -9.44
C GLY A 22 1.46 -4.82 -8.91
N VAL A 23 1.91 -3.81 -9.66
CA VAL A 23 1.55 -2.40 -9.46
C VAL A 23 0.13 -2.20 -9.97
N SER A 24 -0.79 -1.80 -9.10
CA SER A 24 -2.15 -1.44 -9.46
C SER A 24 -2.71 -0.38 -8.51
N SER A 25 -3.76 0.32 -8.94
CA SER A 25 -4.55 1.16 -8.04
C SER A 25 -5.09 0.36 -6.87
N SER A 26 -5.26 1.01 -5.72
CA SER A 26 -5.81 0.37 -4.54
C SER A 26 -7.28 -0.01 -4.74
N ALA A 27 -7.59 -1.30 -4.62
CA ALA A 27 -8.96 -1.82 -4.67
C ALA A 27 -9.84 -1.37 -3.47
N HIS A 28 -9.23 -0.73 -2.46
CA HIS A 28 -9.90 -0.35 -1.22
C HIS A 28 -9.96 1.17 -1.02
N ILE A 29 -9.59 1.96 -2.03
CA ILE A 29 -9.52 3.41 -1.90
C ILE A 29 -10.88 4.04 -1.62
N ASP A 30 -11.95 3.56 -2.25
CA ASP A 30 -13.31 4.09 -2.03
C ASP A 30 -13.78 3.86 -0.59
N PHE A 31 -13.49 2.68 -0.03
CA PHE A 31 -13.77 2.39 1.37
C PHE A 31 -12.96 3.30 2.30
N TYR A 32 -11.67 3.50 2.00
CA TYR A 32 -10.82 4.38 2.80
C TYR A 32 -11.32 5.83 2.79
N GLN A 33 -11.77 6.33 1.63
CA GLN A 33 -12.32 7.68 1.51
C GLN A 33 -13.61 7.83 2.31
N SER A 34 -14.57 6.91 2.15
CA SER A 34 -15.82 6.94 2.94
C SER A 34 -15.58 6.84 4.44
N TRP A 35 -14.56 6.09 4.87
CA TRP A 35 -14.15 5.99 6.28
C TRP A 35 -13.60 7.33 6.81
N ILE A 36 -12.81 8.05 6.00
CA ILE A 36 -12.32 9.41 6.34
C ILE A 36 -13.47 10.40 6.40
N ASP A 37 -14.37 10.37 5.41
CA ASP A 37 -15.51 11.28 5.30
C ASP A 37 -16.46 11.11 6.50
N ALA A 38 -16.55 9.90 7.04
CA ALA A 38 -17.31 9.60 8.27
C ALA A 38 -16.58 10.00 9.57
N GLY A 39 -15.36 10.57 9.50
CA GLY A 39 -14.60 11.01 10.67
C GLY A 39 -13.99 9.88 11.50
N MET A 40 -13.91 8.67 10.94
CA MET A 40 -13.52 7.47 11.68
C MET A 40 -12.03 7.44 12.07
N GLN A 41 -11.22 8.33 11.50
CA GLN A 41 -9.84 8.58 11.92
C GLN A 41 -9.70 9.20 13.31
N GLY A 42 -10.80 9.74 13.86
CA GLY A 42 -10.77 10.46 15.13
C GLY A 42 -9.75 11.60 15.10
N GLU A 43 -8.89 11.66 16.13
CA GLU A 43 -7.87 12.69 16.25
C GLU A 43 -6.65 12.49 15.34
N MET A 44 -6.53 11.32 14.70
CA MET A 44 -5.41 11.05 13.80
C MET A 44 -5.65 11.79 12.49
N GLN A 45 -5.11 13.00 12.35
CA GLN A 45 -5.31 13.82 11.15
C GLN A 45 -4.45 13.36 9.96
N TYR A 46 -3.34 12.68 10.21
CA TYR A 46 -2.41 12.29 9.13
C TYR A 46 -3.00 11.35 8.06
N PRO A 47 -3.94 10.41 8.34
CA PRO A 47 -4.59 9.60 7.30
C PRO A 47 -5.45 10.45 6.36
N ALA A 48 -6.13 11.48 6.88
CA ALA A 48 -7.05 12.33 6.11
C ALA A 48 -6.33 13.43 5.30
N ARG A 49 -5.01 13.60 5.44
CA ARG A 49 -4.25 14.55 4.63
C ARG A 49 -4.35 14.18 3.15
N GLU A 50 -4.51 15.18 2.31
CA GLU A 50 -4.63 15.00 0.85
C GLU A 50 -3.47 14.18 0.25
N GLU A 51 -2.24 14.44 0.70
CA GLU A 51 -1.04 13.67 0.33
C GLU A 51 -1.12 12.20 0.77
N SER A 52 -1.65 11.93 1.96
CA SER A 52 -1.84 10.58 2.50
C SER A 52 -2.86 9.79 1.71
N VAL A 53 -3.94 10.44 1.28
CA VAL A 53 -4.98 9.85 0.43
C VAL A 53 -4.42 9.56 -0.96
N ARG A 54 -3.76 10.54 -1.61
CA ARG A 54 -3.13 10.38 -2.93
C ARG A 54 -2.21 9.17 -3.00
N ARG A 55 -1.27 9.06 -2.05
CA ARG A 55 -0.28 7.95 -2.02
C ARG A 55 -0.87 6.57 -1.73
N ARG A 56 -2.02 6.51 -1.06
CA ARG A 56 -2.74 5.25 -0.80
C ARG A 56 -3.66 4.85 -1.94
N SER A 57 -4.05 5.81 -2.78
CA SER A 57 -4.84 5.57 -3.99
C SER A 57 -3.98 4.97 -5.11
N ASP A 58 -2.83 5.60 -5.33
CA ASP A 58 -1.96 5.30 -6.46
C ASP A 58 -0.49 5.22 -6.00
N ILE A 59 0.13 4.07 -6.30
CA ILE A 59 1.50 3.76 -5.91
C ILE A 59 2.54 4.60 -6.67
N GLU A 60 2.23 5.10 -7.87
CA GLU A 60 3.12 6.01 -8.62
C GLU A 60 3.35 7.32 -7.87
N GLN A 61 2.38 7.75 -7.06
CA GLN A 61 2.51 8.94 -6.20
C GLN A 61 3.51 8.72 -5.06
N THR A 62 3.85 7.47 -4.75
CA THR A 62 4.86 7.12 -3.74
C THR A 62 6.20 6.81 -4.38
N LEU A 63 6.21 6.06 -5.47
CA LEU A 63 7.40 5.66 -6.19
C LEU A 63 7.19 5.91 -7.70
N PRO A 64 7.64 7.07 -8.22
CA PRO A 64 7.56 7.36 -9.64
C PRO A 64 8.29 6.29 -10.48
N GLY A 65 7.65 5.82 -11.55
CA GLY A 65 8.18 4.76 -12.39
C GLY A 65 7.87 3.35 -11.90
N ALA A 66 7.12 3.20 -10.80
CA ALA A 66 6.45 1.94 -10.49
C ALA A 66 5.31 1.73 -11.49
N VAL A 67 5.62 1.22 -12.67
CA VAL A 67 4.68 0.85 -13.72
C VAL A 67 4.65 -0.67 -13.88
N LEU A 68 3.57 -1.19 -14.48
CA LEU A 68 3.51 -2.58 -14.96
C LEU A 68 4.49 -2.82 -16.11
#